data_AF-R4WUE4-F1
#
_entry.id   AF-R4WUE4-F1
#
_cell.length_a   1.000
_cell.length_b   1.000
_cell.length_c   1.000
_cell.angle_alpha   90.00
_cell.angle_beta   90.00
_cell.angle_gamma   90.00
#
_symmetry.space_group_name_H-M   'P 1'
#
loop_
_entity.id
_entity.type
_entity.pdbx_description
1 polymer ?
#
loop_
_entity_poly.entity_id
_entity_poly.type
_entity_poly.pdbx_seq_one_letter_code
_entity_poly.pdbx_strand_id
1 'polypeptide(L)' 'MRILGDMAMVAWYAGEPGVTKLLNTEPFFLEDLIDTGDIVRPANTVVH' A
#
# COMPACT_ATOMS: atom_id res chain seq x y z
N MET A 1 5.68 15.60 15.97
CA MET A 1 5.57 15.31 14.52
C MET A 1 4.16 15.67 14.10
N ARG A 2 3.97 16.73 13.31
CA ARG A 2 2.67 17.06 12.71
C ARG A 2 2.70 16.48 11.30
N ILE A 3 2.12 15.29 11.14
CA ILE A 3 1.96 14.69 9.82
C ILE A 3 0.80 15.46 9.15
N LEU A 4 1.10 16.07 8.01
CA LEU A 4 0.12 16.73 7.16
C LEU A 4 -0.69 15.60 6.51
N GLY A 5 -1.97 15.44 6.91
CA GLY A 5 -2.97 14.52 6.33
C GLY A 5 -2.40 13.19 5.82
N ASP A 6 -2.51 12.13 6.61
CA ASP A 6 -1.98 10.79 6.34
C ASP A 6 -2.48 10.22 4.99
N MET A 7 -1.82 10.60 3.88
CA MET A 7 -2.09 10.12 2.52
C MET A 7 -1.02 9.12 2.11
N ALA A 8 -1.46 7.98 1.60
CA ALA A 8 -0.62 6.93 1.03
C ALA A 8 -0.82 6.84 -0.49
N MET A 9 0.13 6.22 -1.17
CA MET A 9 -0.02 5.86 -2.59
C MET A 9 -0.41 4.38 -2.67
N VAL A 10 -1.52 4.07 -3.34
CA VAL A 10 -1.97 2.70 -3.60
C VAL A 10 -1.61 2.32 -5.04
N ALA A 11 -1.07 1.12 -5.21
CA ALA A 11 -0.70 0.56 -6.52
C ALA A 11 -1.62 -0.63 -6.84
N TRP A 12 -2.27 -0.57 -8.00
CA TRP A 12 -3.17 -1.62 -8.49
C TRP A 12 -2.46 -2.50 -9.51
N TYR A 13 -2.66 -3.80 -9.42
CA TYR A 13 -2.05 -4.77 -10.31
C TYR A 13 -3.14 -5.64 -10.97
N ALA A 14 -2.86 -6.19 -12.15
CA ALA A 14 -3.81 -7.07 -12.85
C ALA A 14 -4.09 -8.39 -12.11
N GLY A 15 -3.25 -8.72 -11.13
CA GLY A 15 -3.39 -9.81 -10.19
C GLY A 15 -2.42 -9.59 -9.04
N GLU A 16 -1.47 -10.51 -8.85
CA GLU A 16 -0.53 -10.44 -7.74
C GLU A 16 0.53 -9.33 -7.93
N PRO A 17 0.76 -8.46 -6.93
CA PRO A 17 1.84 -7.48 -6.93
C PRO A 17 3.21 -8.15 -7.13
N GLY A 18 4.07 -7.53 -7.95
CA GLY A 18 5.41 -8.06 -8.25
C GLY A 18 5.45 -9.19 -9.30
N VAL A 19 4.33 -9.86 -9.56
CA VAL A 19 4.21 -10.87 -10.64
C VAL A 19 3.51 -10.30 -11.86
N THR A 20 2.44 -9.53 -11.64
CA THR A 20 1.58 -9.02 -12.71
C THR A 20 1.85 -7.56 -13.04
N LYS A 21 1.34 -7.12 -14.20
CA LYS A 21 1.49 -5.74 -14.66
C LYS A 21 0.81 -4.76 -13.70
N LEU A 22 1.51 -3.69 -13.35
CA LEU A 22 0.95 -2.52 -12.67
C LEU A 22 -0.09 -1.84 -13.58
N LEU A 23 -1.30 -1.66 -13.06
CA LEU A 23 -2.42 -1.02 -13.75
C LEU A 23 -2.49 0.48 -13.45
N ASN A 24 -2.41 0.87 -12.19
CA ASN A 24 -2.53 2.27 -11.78
C ASN A 24 -1.79 2.55 -10.47
N THR A 25 -1.50 3.82 -10.20
CA THR A 25 -1.03 4.30 -8.91
C THR A 25 -1.73 5.60 -8.58
N GLU A 26 -2.44 5.65 -7.46
CA GLU A 26 -3.26 6.81 -7.10
C GLU A 26 -3.21 7.12 -5.60
N PRO A 27 -3.45 8.38 -5.21
CA PRO A 27 -3.46 8.76 -3.80
C PRO A 27 -4.69 8.20 -3.08
N PHE A 28 -4.51 7.84 -1.81
CA PHE A 28 -5.56 7.35 -0.93
C PHE A 28 -5.37 7.90 0.50
N PHE A 29 -6.45 8.16 1.22
CA PHE A 29 -6.39 8.65 2.60
C PHE A 29 -6.35 7.49 3.59
N LEU A 30 -5.46 7.53 4.57
CA LEU A 30 -5.34 6.47 5.59
C LEU A 30 -6.56 6.38 6.51
N GLU A 31 -7.38 7.44 6.61
CA GLU A 31 -8.64 7.41 7.37
C GLU A 31 -9.70 6.48 6.75
N ASP A 32 -9.61 6.24 5.44
CA ASP A 32 -10.49 5.32 4.71
C ASP A 32 -9.99 3.86 4.77
N LEU A 33 -8.85 3.62 5.44
CA LEU A 33 -8.33 2.28 5.61
C LEU A 33 -9.20 1.50 6.59
N ILE A 34 -9.85 0.46 6.09
CA ILE A 34 -10.51 -0.52 6.95
C ILE A 34 -9.41 -1.37 7.58
N ASP A 35 -9.33 -1.37 8.90
CA ASP A 35 -8.43 -2.24 9.64
C ASP A 35 -8.89 -3.71 9.47
N THR A 36 -8.23 -4.43 8.57
CA THR A 36 -8.47 -5.86 8.35
C THR A 36 -7.67 -6.73 9.32
N GLY A 37 -6.81 -6.16 10.16
CA GLY A 37 -5.85 -6.88 10.97
C GLY A 37 -4.67 -7.45 10.18
N ASP A 38 -4.58 -7.17 8.87
CA ASP A 38 -3.46 -7.60 8.04
C ASP A 38 -2.22 -6.76 8.32
N ILE A 39 -1.13 -7.44 8.64
CA ILE A 39 0.17 -6.80 8.80
C ILE A 39 0.71 -6.49 7.39
N VAL A 40 0.64 -5.21 6.99
CA VAL A 40 1.32 -4.72 5.79
C VAL A 40 2.82 -4.87 6.01
N ARG A 41 3.40 -5.96 5.51
CA ARG A 41 4.84 -6.17 5.54
C ARG A 41 5.46 -5.27 4.46
N PRO A 42 6.42 -4.40 4.82
CA PRO A 42 7.10 -3.59 3.82
C PRO A 42 7.77 -4.53 2.81
N ALA A 43 7.60 -4.25 1.53
CA ALA A 43 8.09 -5.05 0.40
C ALA A 43 9.62 -5.30 0.43
N ASN A 44 10.36 -4.54 1.25
CA ASN A 44 11.80 -4.66 1.45
C ASN A 44 12.20 -5.50 2.68
N THR A 45 11.29 -6.30 3.24
CA THR A 45 11.70 -7.29 4.26
C THR A 45 12.43 -8.44 3.57
N VAL A 46 13.73 -8.24 3.35
CA VAL A 46 14.66 -9.33 3.04
C VAL A 46 14.66 -10.24 4.26
N VAL A 47 14.05 -11.43 4.10
CA VAL A 47 14.19 -12.51 5.08
C VAL A 47 15.62 -13.03 4.91
N HIS A 48 16.50 -12.64 5.82
CA HIS A 48 17.82 -13.24 5.99
C HIS A 48 17.74 -14.42 6.94
#